data_AF-A0A9E1QQR3-F1
#
_entry.id   AF-A0A9E1QQR3-F1
#
_cell.length_a   1.000
_cell.length_b   1.000
_cell.length_c   1.000
_cell.angle_alpha   90.00
_cell.angle_beta   90.00
_cell.angle_gamma   90.00
#
_symmetry.space_group_name_H-M   'P 1'
#
loop_
_entity.id
_entity.type
_entity.pdbx_description
1 polymer ?
#
loop_
_entity_poly.entity_id
_entity_poly.type
_entity_poly.pdbx_seq_one_letter_code
_entity_poly.pdbx_strand_id
1 'polypeptide(L)' 'MDGKGRDADNICIESFWRSSKCERTYLNEYQTINEPTTDVDDYIELYNYRRFHKTLDYKKLMNAYQESIKLNQKKKRTV' A
#
# COMPACT_ATOMS: atom_id res chain seq x y z
N MET A 1 23.28 10.88 14.29
CA MET A 1 22.09 10.02 14.45
C MET A 1 21.26 10.18 13.19
N ASP A 2 21.43 9.22 12.27
CA ASP A 2 20.74 9.18 10.97
C ASP A 2 19.25 8.91 11.23
N GLY A 3 18.36 9.78 10.75
CA GLY A 3 16.92 9.78 11.06
C GLY A 3 16.12 8.65 10.41
N LYS A 4 16.63 7.41 10.51
CA LYS A 4 16.01 6.17 10.07
C LYS A 4 14.99 5.72 11.13
N GLY A 5 13.71 5.62 10.74
CA GLY A 5 12.62 5.26 11.65
C GLY A 5 11.79 6.45 12.14
N ARG A 6 11.42 7.37 11.24
CA ARG A 6 10.44 8.42 11.57
C ARG A 6 9.03 7.82 11.55
N ASP A 7 8.19 8.25 12.48
CA ASP A 7 6.74 7.97 12.51
C ASP A 7 6.10 8.19 11.13
N ALA A 8 6.53 9.24 10.43
CA ALA A 8 6.09 9.58 9.08
C ALA A 8 6.30 8.48 8.01
N ASP A 9 7.33 7.64 8.16
CA ASP A 9 7.59 6.52 7.23
C ASP A 9 6.56 5.38 7.44
N ASN A 10 6.06 5.25 8.68
CA ASN A 10 5.13 4.20 9.08
C ASN A 10 3.66 4.55 8.81
N ILE A 11 3.32 5.84 8.70
CA ILE A 11 1.93 6.31 8.50
C ILE A 11 1.23 5.58 7.33
N CYS A 12 1.93 5.36 6.22
CA CYS A 12 1.36 4.69 5.05
C CYS A 12 1.01 3.23 5.33
N ILE A 13 1.91 2.49 5.98
CA ILE A 13 1.70 1.07 6.28
C ILE A 13 0.65 0.88 7.39
N GLU A 14 0.60 1.78 8.37
CA GLU A 14 -0.46 1.79 9.39
C GLU A 14 -1.83 2.07 8.80
N SER A 15 -1.92 3.06 7.90
CA SER A 15 -3.17 3.34 7.20
C SER A 15 -3.63 2.15 6.35
N PHE A 16 -2.70 1.46 5.68
CA PHE A 16 -3.00 0.23 4.95
C PHE A 16 -3.58 -0.85 5.88
N TRP A 17 -2.90 -1.17 6.97
CA TRP A 17 -3.34 -2.24 7.88
C TRP A 17 -4.64 -1.89 8.62
N ARG A 18 -4.88 -0.62 8.94
CA ARG A 18 -6.15 -0.18 9.51
C ARG A 18 -7.31 -0.46 8.55
N SER A 19 -7.14 -0.09 7.29
CA SER A 19 -8.14 -0.35 6.23
C SER A 19 -8.35 -1.85 6.00
N SER A 20 -7.27 -2.63 5.86
CA SER A 20 -7.34 -4.08 5.65
C SER A 20 -8.11 -4.79 6.75
N LYS A 21 -7.80 -4.47 8.02
CA LYS A 21 -8.47 -5.08 9.17
C LYS A 21 -9.96 -4.74 9.21
N CYS A 22 -10.32 -3.48 9.04
CA CYS A 22 -11.71 -3.05 9.10
C CYS A 22 -12.55 -3.54 7.92
N GLU A 23 -11.99 -3.59 6.71
CA GLU A 23 -12.73 -3.95 5.51
C GLU A 23 -12.77 -5.47 5.25
N ARG A 24 -11.86 -6.25 5.85
CA ARG A 24 -11.81 -7.71 5.67
C ARG A 24 -11.70 -8.47 6.97
N THR A 25 -10.56 -8.38 7.65
CA THR A 25 -10.23 -9.28 8.77
C THR A 25 -11.29 -9.28 9.88
N TYR A 26 -11.86 -8.13 10.21
CA TYR A 26 -12.88 -8.02 11.27
C TYR A 26 -14.29 -8.39 10.81
N LEU A 27 -14.53 -8.51 9.50
CA LEU A 27 -15.82 -8.87 8.92
C LEU A 27 -15.90 -10.34 8.52
N ASN A 28 -14.75 -11.02 8.42
CA ASN A 28 -14.64 -12.39 7.95
C ASN A 28 -14.30 -13.35 9.09
N GLU A 29 -14.95 -14.51 9.09
CA GLU A 29 -14.54 -15.66 9.90
C GLU A 29 -13.78 -16.65 9.01
N TYR A 30 -12.57 -17.03 9.41
CA TYR A 30 -11.72 -17.95 8.65
C TYR A 30 -11.80 -19.35 9.26
N GLN A 31 -11.99 -20.37 8.42
CA GLN A 31 -12.11 -21.76 8.85
C GLN A 31 -10.75 -22.47 8.93
N THR A 32 -9.78 -21.99 8.15
CA THR A 32 -8.45 -22.56 7.99
C THR A 32 -7.38 -21.46 8.00
N ILE A 33 -6.16 -21.85 8.33
CA ILE A 33 -5.01 -20.90 8.44
C ILE A 33 -4.61 -20.34 7.05
N ASN A 34 -4.95 -21.02 5.96
CA ASN A 34 -4.58 -20.60 4.61
C ASN A 34 -5.49 -19.50 4.04
N GLU A 35 -6.75 -19.44 4.49
CA GLU A 35 -7.72 -18.44 4.06
C GLU A 35 -7.29 -16.99 4.37
N PRO A 36 -6.86 -16.62 5.59
CA PRO A 36 -6.44 -15.25 5.88
C PRO A 36 -5.20 -14.85 5.08
N THR A 37 -4.31 -15.80 4.77
CA THR A 37 -3.13 -15.53 3.94
C THR A 37 -3.54 -15.15 2.51
N THR A 38 -4.48 -15.92 1.95
CA THR A 38 -5.03 -15.66 0.60
C THR A 38 -5.85 -14.37 0.56
N ASP A 39 -6.63 -14.11 1.60
CA ASP A 39 -7.44 -12.89 1.72
C ASP A 39 -6.58 -11.62 1.83
N VAL A 40 -5.45 -11.70 2.55
CA VAL A 40 -4.47 -10.60 2.62
C VAL A 40 -3.82 -10.36 1.25
N ASP A 41 -3.45 -11.42 0.52
CA ASP A 41 -2.87 -11.30 -0.83
C ASP A 41 -3.85 -10.62 -1.80
N ASP A 42 -5.11 -11.07 -1.82
CA ASP A 42 -6.17 -10.47 -2.64
C ASP A 42 -6.43 -9.00 -2.24
N TYR A 43 -6.39 -8.69 -0.94
CA TYR A 43 -6.54 -7.31 -0.48
C TYR A 43 -5.36 -6.42 -0.91
N ILE A 44 -4.12 -6.93 -0.88
CA ILE A 44 -2.94 -6.22 -1.37
C ILE A 44 -3.09 -5.92 -2.87
N GLU A 45 -3.55 -6.89 -3.67
CA GLU A 45 -3.80 -6.68 -5.09
C GLU A 45 -4.86 -5.58 -5.31
N LEU A 46 -5.99 -5.68 -4.60
CA LEU A 46 -7.07 -4.69 -4.64
C LEU A 46 -6.53 -3.29 -4.28
N TYR A 47 -5.81 -3.17 -3.17
CA TYR A 47 -5.31 -1.90 -2.65
C TYR A 47 -4.32 -1.23 -3.62
N ASN A 48 -3.44 -2.01 -4.24
CA ASN A 48 -2.38 -1.51 -5.10
C ASN A 48 -2.83 -1.20 -6.52
N TYR A 49 -3.70 -2.03 -7.09
CA TYR A 49 -4.00 -2.03 -8.53
C TYR A 49 -5.43 -1.64 -8.88
N ARG A 50 -6.35 -1.65 -7.92
CA ARG A 50 -7.78 -1.42 -8.19
C ARG A 50 -8.35 -0.22 -7.42
N ARG A 51 -7.93 -0.02 -6.17
CA ARG A 51 -8.39 1.08 -5.30
C ARG A 51 -7.82 2.42 -5.74
N PHE A 52 -8.69 3.42 -5.82
CA PHE A 52 -8.31 4.81 -6.00
C PHE A 52 -8.10 5.48 -4.64
N HIS A 53 -7.01 6.21 -4.51
CA HIS A 53 -6.63 6.86 -3.25
C HIS A 53 -6.77 8.37 -3.39
N LYS A 54 -7.63 8.98 -2.56
CA LYS A 54 -7.88 10.44 -2.58
C LYS A 54 -6.61 11.25 -2.34
N THR A 55 -5.73 10.78 -1.47
CA THR A 55 -4.42 11.40 -1.18
C THR A 55 -3.45 11.37 -2.36
N LEU A 56 -3.71 10.50 -3.35
CA LEU A 56 -2.92 10.36 -4.57
C LEU A 56 -3.65 10.92 -5.78
N ASP A 57 -4.46 11.96 -5.61
CA ASP A 57 -5.24 12.59 -6.69
C ASP A 57 -6.15 11.58 -7.42
N TYR A 58 -6.80 10.70 -6.65
CA TYR A 58 -7.62 9.61 -7.19
C TYR A 58 -6.86 8.71 -8.18
N LYS A 59 -5.56 8.48 -7.94
CA LYS A 59 -4.77 7.46 -8.64
C LYS A 59 -4.70 6.17 -7.82
N LYS A 60 -4.39 5.08 -8.53
CA LYS A 60 -4.01 3.80 -7.93
C LYS A 60 -2.61 3.89 -7.37
N LEU A 61 -2.34 3.20 -6.25
CA LEU A 61 -1.03 3.26 -5.59
C LEU A 61 0.09 2.84 -6.54
N MET A 62 -0.11 1.75 -7.29
CA MET A 62 0.89 1.26 -8.23
C MET A 62 1.18 2.26 -9.36
N ASN A 63 0.17 2.99 -9.84
CA ASN A 63 0.38 4.02 -10.86
C ASN A 63 1.27 5.14 -10.32
N ALA A 64 0.94 5.65 -9.12
CA ALA A 64 1.74 6.69 -8.46
C ALA A 64 3.19 6.22 -8.20
N TYR A 65 3.36 4.97 -7.79
CA TYR A 65 4.67 4.36 -7.60
C TYR A 65 5.46 4.31 -8.92
N GLN A 66 4.88 3.80 -10.01
CA GLN A 66 5.53 3.75 -11.32
C GLN A 66 5.91 5.13 -11.85
N GLU A 67 5.05 6.14 -11.67
CA GLU A 67 5.37 7.53 -12.01
C GLU A 67 6.59 8.04 -11.23
N SER A 68 6.66 7.76 -9.92
CA SER A 68 7.80 8.15 -9.07
C SER A 68 9.11 7.50 -9.52
N ILE A 69 9.08 6.22 -9.92
CA ILE A 69 10.25 5.50 -10.41
C ILE A 69 10.77 6.13 -11.71
N LYS A 70 9.87 6.44 -12.66
CA LYS A 70 10.22 7.11 -13.92
C LYS A 70 10.86 8.48 -13.66
N LEU A 71 10.30 9.26 -12.73
CA LEU A 71 10.83 10.57 -12.37
C LEU A 71 12.25 10.47 -11.78
N ASN A 72 12.47 9.51 -10.87
CA ASN A 72 13.77 9.27 -10.26
C ASN A 72 14.82 8.81 -11.29
N GLN A 73 14.43 7.96 -12.25
CA GLN A 73 15.29 7.55 -13.35
C GLN A 73 15.67 8.73 -14.25
N LYS A 74 14.71 9.62 -14.56
CA LYS A 74 14.98 10.84 -15.34
C LYS A 74 15.95 11.76 -14.61
N LYS A 75 15.75 11.99 -13.31
CA LYS A 75 16.64 12.83 -12.49
C LYS A 75 18.08 12.31 -12.49
N LYS A 76 18.27 10.99 -12.36
CA LYS A 76 19.61 10.36 -12.44
C LYS A 76 20.30 10.50 -13.80
N ARG A 77 19.57 10.78 -14.88
CA ARG A 77 20.13 10.96 -16.23
C ARG A 77 20.49 12.41 -16.54
N THR A 78 19.99 13.36 -15.76
CA THR A 78 20.22 14.81 -15.94
C THR A 78 21.32 15.35 -15.01
N VAL A 79 21.78 14.53 -14.07
CA VAL A 79 22.93 14.77 -13.17
C VAL A 79 24.09 13.93 -13.66
#